data_AF-A0A8H4BJH1-F1
#
_entry.id   AF-A0A8H4BJH1-F1
#
_cell.length_a   1.000
_cell.length_b   1.000
_cell.length_c   1.000
_cell.angle_alpha   90.00
_cell.angle_beta   90.00
_cell.angle_gamma   90.00
#
_symmetry.space_group_name_H-M   'P 1'
#
loop_
_entity.id
_entity.type
_entity.pdbx_description
1 polymer ?
#
loop_
_entity_poly.entity_id
_entity_poly.type
_entity_poly.pdbx_seq_one_letter_code
_entity_poly.pdbx_strand_id
1 'polypeptide(L)'
;MSNTPVMYTTDQSRFNPMQQQPVTTTSTSTLPVLVTSNANPTSMSNSAEAPQPFAKQPKTSTSHPINISWIVPADILSYLSVAQFPKDLDLYDFLDPVTRGEWLKFDDQQYQKFQHLQQTQQLRGNLCLSSCPGKKVRLSGPVRGRAAINRDLDQDFERMKGYGITMLVCCLDDTELEFLGAPWPKYEKAALAHDMKIIRLPMIEGGCPKTLSEVRKAVLQVNKEIYNGHNVLAHCRGGVGRAGLFAGCWLLENLLCRSVERTVYILRERRSSKAIETYAQAEYLIRYAMALNHRLGLPFRATTTTDLSRDIPFESESGSPSIPFIAKLENLVLVDPALIQDDLLPVDEATTLDEALPSATHTTTAAPPPLQPRTSTTAAATAHHPAPPELCTARYHSY
;
A
#
# COMPACT_ATOMS: atom_id res chain seq x y z
N MET A 1 -7.55 -25.06 -0.96
CA MET A 1 -6.31 -25.76 -1.36
C MET A 1 -5.15 -25.03 -0.73
N SER A 2 -4.28 -25.74 -0.02
CA SER A 2 -3.13 -25.18 0.71
C SER A 2 -1.98 -24.90 -0.25
N ASN A 3 -1.72 -23.62 -0.54
CA ASN A 3 -0.53 -23.20 -1.28
C ASN A 3 0.69 -23.16 -0.35
N THR A 4 1.24 -24.32 -0.04
CA THR A 4 2.59 -24.42 0.54
C THR A 4 3.60 -24.34 -0.60
N PRO A 5 4.59 -23.43 -0.59
CA PRO A 5 5.61 -23.39 -1.64
C PRO A 5 6.53 -24.60 -1.52
N VAL A 6 6.74 -25.31 -2.63
CA VAL A 6 7.74 -26.37 -2.74
C VAL A 6 9.10 -25.70 -2.91
N MET A 7 9.90 -25.68 -1.84
CA MET A 7 11.28 -25.21 -1.88
C MET A 7 12.20 -26.34 -2.35
N TYR A 8 13.03 -26.07 -3.36
CA TYR A 8 14.03 -27.05 -3.82
C TYR A 8 15.17 -27.13 -2.82
N THR A 9 15.28 -28.24 -2.10
CA THR A 9 16.48 -28.62 -1.36
C THR A 9 17.45 -29.33 -2.29
N THR A 10 18.75 -29.22 -2.04
CA THR A 10 19.82 -29.79 -2.88
C THR A 10 20.10 -31.28 -2.64
N ASP A 11 19.29 -32.00 -1.86
CA ASP A 11 19.50 -33.42 -1.57
C ASP A 11 18.61 -34.33 -2.42
N GLN A 12 19.16 -34.84 -3.52
CA GLN A 12 18.53 -35.87 -4.36
C GLN A 12 18.97 -37.28 -3.93
N SER A 13 18.37 -37.85 -2.88
CA SER A 13 18.27 -39.32 -2.80
C SER A 13 17.06 -39.82 -2.02
N ARG A 14 16.41 -40.86 -2.60
CA ARG A 14 15.28 -41.64 -2.05
C ARG A 14 13.91 -40.92 -1.95
N PHE A 15 13.01 -41.22 -2.89
CA PHE A 15 11.84 -42.07 -2.62
C PHE A 15 11.20 -42.54 -3.95
N ASN A 16 10.66 -43.76 -3.97
CA ASN A 16 10.15 -44.43 -5.17
C ASN A 16 8.62 -44.25 -5.29
N PRO A 17 8.04 -44.02 -6.48
CA PRO A 17 6.61 -43.71 -6.63
C PRO A 17 5.73 -44.96 -6.79
N MET A 18 4.50 -44.92 -6.27
CA MET A 18 3.44 -45.89 -6.62
C MET A 18 2.17 -45.20 -7.14
N GLN A 19 2.01 -45.31 -8.46
CA GLN A 19 0.79 -45.40 -9.27
C GLN A 19 -0.34 -44.35 -9.15
N GLN A 20 -0.59 -43.72 -10.30
CA GLN A 20 -1.74 -42.87 -10.65
C GLN A 20 -2.96 -43.73 -11.04
N GLN A 21 -4.14 -43.12 -11.16
CA GLN A 21 -4.96 -43.20 -12.38
C GLN A 21 -5.83 -41.93 -12.58
N PRO A 22 -6.27 -41.58 -13.81
CA PRO A 22 -6.63 -40.21 -14.18
C PRO A 22 -8.11 -40.00 -14.55
N VAL A 23 -8.53 -38.73 -14.67
CA VAL A 23 -9.76 -38.32 -15.38
C VAL A 23 -9.46 -37.16 -16.34
N THR A 24 -10.16 -37.14 -17.47
CA THR A 24 -9.77 -36.57 -18.76
C THR A 24 -10.05 -35.07 -18.96
N THR A 25 -9.12 -34.42 -19.67
CA THR A 25 -9.33 -33.14 -20.37
C THR A 25 -10.07 -33.35 -21.70
N THR A 26 -10.95 -32.44 -22.09
CA THR A 26 -11.40 -32.29 -23.49
C THR A 26 -11.51 -30.83 -23.90
N SER A 27 -11.02 -30.54 -25.10
CA SER A 27 -11.11 -29.24 -25.76
C SER A 27 -11.31 -29.42 -27.27
N THR A 28 -12.11 -28.54 -27.86
CA THR A 28 -12.29 -28.27 -29.31
C THR A 28 -12.78 -29.41 -30.23
N SER A 29 -13.91 -29.15 -30.91
CA SER A 29 -14.23 -29.67 -32.24
C SER A 29 -15.21 -28.70 -32.94
N THR A 30 -15.29 -28.77 -34.27
CA THR A 30 -15.87 -27.73 -35.15
C THR A 30 -16.65 -28.37 -36.30
N LEU A 31 -17.66 -27.65 -36.84
CA LEU A 31 -18.38 -27.91 -38.11
C LEU A 31 -19.41 -29.08 -38.11
N PRO A 32 -20.37 -29.15 -39.07
CA PRO A 32 -20.52 -28.33 -40.28
C PRO A 32 -21.88 -27.60 -40.47
N VAL A 33 -21.92 -26.80 -41.53
CA VAL A 33 -23.08 -26.08 -42.09
C VAL A 33 -24.03 -27.04 -42.80
N LEU A 34 -25.35 -26.83 -42.69
CA LEU A 34 -26.35 -27.36 -43.61
C LEU A 34 -27.26 -26.23 -44.11
N VAL A 35 -27.49 -26.18 -45.42
CA VAL A 35 -28.37 -25.20 -46.10
C VAL A 35 -29.66 -25.90 -46.52
N THR A 36 -30.82 -25.39 -46.08
CA THR A 36 -32.13 -25.69 -46.68
C THR A 36 -33.01 -24.43 -46.70
N SER A 37 -33.93 -24.39 -47.67
CA SER A 37 -34.55 -23.18 -48.20
C SER A 37 -35.98 -22.88 -47.70
N ASN A 38 -36.34 -21.59 -47.79
CA ASN A 38 -37.67 -20.96 -47.79
C ASN A 38 -38.94 -21.82 -47.61
N ALA A 39 -39.75 -21.46 -46.61
CA ALA A 39 -41.21 -21.26 -46.77
C ALA A 39 -41.79 -20.38 -45.65
N ASN A 40 -42.54 -19.33 -46.01
CA ASN A 40 -43.50 -18.66 -45.12
C ASN A 40 -44.86 -19.41 -45.23
N PRO A 41 -45.68 -19.45 -44.16
CA PRO A 41 -46.85 -18.55 -44.19
C PRO A 41 -47.36 -18.01 -42.83
N THR A 42 -47.96 -16.83 -42.90
CA THR A 42 -49.08 -16.29 -42.09
C THR A 42 -49.12 -16.47 -40.57
N SER A 43 -48.82 -15.37 -39.88
CA SER A 43 -49.59 -14.77 -38.78
C SER A 43 -50.58 -15.62 -37.96
N MET A 44 -50.30 -15.75 -36.67
CA MET A 44 -51.31 -15.61 -35.60
C MET A 44 -50.68 -14.82 -34.45
N SER A 45 -51.41 -13.82 -33.96
CA SER A 45 -50.94 -12.90 -32.92
C SER A 45 -50.91 -13.56 -31.55
N ASN A 46 -49.74 -13.60 -30.91
CA ASN A 46 -49.64 -13.66 -29.46
C ASN A 46 -48.67 -12.58 -29.01
N SER A 47 -49.17 -11.67 -28.18
CA SER A 47 -48.39 -10.62 -27.53
C SER A 47 -47.51 -11.21 -26.43
N ALA A 48 -46.51 -12.00 -26.83
CA ALA A 48 -45.46 -12.46 -25.95
C ALA A 48 -44.64 -11.22 -25.53
N GLU A 49 -44.92 -10.74 -24.32
CA GLU A 49 -44.15 -9.70 -23.66
C GLU A 49 -42.67 -10.07 -23.72
N ALA A 50 -41.88 -9.29 -24.46
CA ALA A 50 -40.46 -9.58 -24.63
C ALA A 50 -39.83 -9.62 -23.22
N PRO A 51 -39.10 -10.69 -22.86
CA PRO A 51 -38.57 -10.84 -21.51
C PRO A 51 -37.71 -9.61 -21.21
N GLN A 52 -38.11 -8.83 -20.20
CA GLN A 52 -37.38 -7.62 -19.83
C GLN A 52 -35.91 -7.99 -19.65
N PRO A 53 -34.97 -7.18 -20.17
CA PRO A 53 -33.56 -7.51 -20.13
C PRO A 53 -33.14 -7.71 -18.68
N PHE A 54 -32.91 -8.97 -18.27
CA PHE A 54 -32.65 -9.38 -16.89
C PHE A 54 -31.70 -8.38 -16.25
N ALA A 55 -32.22 -7.57 -15.33
CA ALA A 55 -31.46 -6.51 -14.69
C ALA A 55 -30.30 -7.17 -13.94
N LYS A 56 -29.10 -7.09 -14.52
CA LYS A 56 -27.92 -7.82 -14.03
C LYS A 56 -27.70 -7.46 -12.56
N GLN A 57 -27.93 -8.43 -11.67
CA GLN A 57 -27.96 -8.20 -10.23
C GLN A 57 -26.65 -7.51 -9.78
N PRO A 58 -26.71 -6.60 -8.79
CA PRO A 58 -25.52 -5.92 -8.29
C PRO A 58 -24.47 -6.89 -7.78
N LYS A 59 -23.19 -6.56 -8.05
CA LYS A 59 -22.04 -7.28 -7.52
C LYS A 59 -21.93 -7.03 -6.01
N THR A 60 -22.12 -8.08 -5.21
CA THR A 60 -22.11 -8.07 -3.73
C THR A 60 -20.80 -8.62 -3.17
N SER A 61 -20.53 -8.43 -1.88
CA SER A 61 -19.34 -9.00 -1.20
C SER A 61 -19.32 -10.54 -1.24
N THR A 62 -20.47 -11.20 -1.35
CA THR A 62 -20.57 -12.65 -1.51
C THR A 62 -20.32 -13.11 -2.96
N SER A 63 -20.97 -12.47 -3.95
CA SER A 63 -20.88 -12.89 -5.36
C SER A 63 -19.59 -12.42 -6.05
N HIS A 64 -19.04 -11.30 -5.61
CA HIS A 64 -17.88 -10.62 -6.15
C HIS A 64 -17.10 -9.98 -5.00
N PRO A 65 -16.48 -10.81 -4.13
CA PRO A 65 -15.74 -10.34 -2.97
C PRO A 65 -14.69 -9.30 -3.35
N ILE A 66 -14.37 -8.42 -2.39
CA ILE A 66 -13.32 -7.43 -2.57
C ILE A 66 -12.00 -8.11 -2.95
N ASN A 67 -11.45 -7.69 -4.10
CA ASN A 67 -10.20 -8.19 -4.65
C ASN A 67 -9.03 -7.50 -3.97
N ILE A 68 -8.04 -8.26 -3.50
CA ILE A 68 -6.90 -7.76 -2.74
C ILE A 68 -5.63 -8.05 -3.55
N SER A 69 -5.03 -7.00 -4.09
CA SER A 69 -3.81 -7.07 -4.90
C SER A 69 -2.58 -6.93 -4.01
N TRP A 70 -1.95 -8.06 -3.66
CA TRP A 70 -0.69 -8.10 -2.92
C TRP A 70 0.46 -7.50 -3.73
N ILE A 71 1.18 -6.52 -3.17
CA ILE A 71 2.31 -5.88 -3.86
C ILE A 71 3.47 -6.87 -4.00
N VAL A 72 4.03 -7.36 -2.88
CA VAL A 72 5.14 -8.31 -2.91
C VAL A 72 4.59 -9.74 -3.07
N PRO A 73 5.09 -10.58 -4.01
CA PRO A 73 4.77 -12.01 -4.07
C PRO A 73 5.19 -12.75 -2.78
N ALA A 74 4.41 -13.76 -2.36
CA ALA A 74 4.51 -14.34 -1.01
C ALA A 74 5.85 -15.02 -0.69
N ASP A 75 6.51 -15.61 -1.68
CA ASP A 75 7.82 -16.23 -1.56
C ASP A 75 8.96 -15.19 -1.56
N ILE A 76 8.85 -14.12 -2.38
CA ILE A 76 9.76 -12.97 -2.30
C ILE A 76 9.61 -12.29 -0.92
N LEU A 77 8.40 -12.18 -0.39
CA LEU A 77 8.16 -11.65 0.96
C LEU A 77 8.74 -12.55 2.06
N SER A 78 8.64 -13.86 1.88
CA SER A 78 9.29 -14.85 2.76
C SER A 78 10.81 -14.66 2.76
N TYR A 79 11.41 -14.42 1.59
CA TYR A 79 12.84 -14.10 1.46
C TYR A 79 13.21 -12.77 2.13
N LEU A 80 12.48 -11.70 1.82
CA LEU A 80 12.68 -10.36 2.40
C LEU A 80 12.42 -10.30 3.91
N SER A 81 11.78 -11.30 4.51
CA SER A 81 11.64 -11.40 5.97
C SER A 81 12.97 -11.72 6.67
N VAL A 82 13.89 -12.40 5.98
CA VAL A 82 15.18 -12.83 6.56
C VAL A 82 16.40 -12.17 5.91
N ALA A 83 16.34 -11.87 4.61
CA ALA A 83 17.42 -11.38 3.76
C ALA A 83 17.05 -10.04 3.07
N GLN A 84 17.97 -9.51 2.28
CA GLN A 84 17.77 -8.35 1.40
C GLN A 84 18.04 -8.78 -0.05
N PHE A 85 17.52 -8.04 -1.03
CA PHE A 85 17.88 -8.30 -2.42
C PHE A 85 19.39 -8.16 -2.65
N PRO A 86 19.99 -8.96 -3.56
CA PRO A 86 21.36 -8.77 -3.99
C PRO A 86 21.62 -7.34 -4.46
N LYS A 87 22.88 -6.92 -4.37
CA LYS A 87 23.30 -5.62 -4.91
C LYS A 87 22.90 -5.54 -6.39
N ASP A 88 22.41 -4.38 -6.79
CA ASP A 88 22.01 -4.07 -8.16
C ASP A 88 20.76 -4.83 -8.69
N LEU A 89 20.11 -5.71 -7.89
CA LEU A 89 18.78 -6.30 -8.16
C LEU A 89 17.66 -5.73 -7.26
N ASP A 90 16.43 -5.61 -7.76
CA ASP A 90 15.23 -5.21 -6.99
C ASP A 90 13.97 -6.03 -7.35
N LEU A 91 12.81 -5.75 -6.73
CA LEU A 91 11.57 -6.52 -6.89
C LEU A 91 11.14 -6.75 -8.34
N TYR A 92 11.45 -5.84 -9.26
CA TYR A 92 11.14 -5.99 -10.68
C TYR A 92 11.95 -7.13 -11.33
N ASP A 93 13.23 -7.31 -10.99
CA ASP A 93 14.03 -8.40 -11.56
C ASP A 93 13.53 -9.76 -11.06
N PHE A 94 13.03 -9.82 -9.82
CA PHE A 94 12.41 -11.02 -9.24
C PHE A 94 11.00 -11.33 -9.77
N LEU A 95 10.45 -10.53 -10.70
CA LEU A 95 9.30 -10.95 -11.51
C LEU A 95 9.70 -11.97 -12.59
N ASP A 96 10.94 -11.96 -13.06
CA ASP A 96 11.47 -12.98 -13.96
C ASP A 96 11.66 -14.32 -13.22
N PRO A 97 11.03 -15.43 -13.67
CA PRO A 97 11.20 -16.75 -13.06
C PRO A 97 12.64 -17.26 -13.02
N VAL A 98 13.50 -16.87 -13.96
CA VAL A 98 14.91 -17.34 -13.99
C VAL A 98 15.69 -16.69 -12.86
N THR A 99 15.72 -15.35 -12.81
CA THR A 99 16.32 -14.56 -11.72
C THR A 99 15.78 -15.00 -10.36
N ARG A 100 14.46 -15.20 -10.26
CA ARG A 100 13.81 -15.70 -9.05
C ARG A 100 14.31 -17.08 -8.62
N GLY A 101 14.44 -18.03 -9.54
CA GLY A 101 14.94 -19.39 -9.27
C GLY A 101 16.45 -19.44 -9.00
N GLU A 102 17.21 -18.48 -9.50
CA GLU A 102 18.63 -18.32 -9.20
C GLU A 102 18.86 -17.78 -7.78
N TRP A 103 18.14 -16.72 -7.40
CA TRP A 103 18.48 -15.89 -6.23
C TRP A 103 17.60 -16.07 -4.99
N LEU A 104 16.36 -16.58 -5.07
CA LEU A 104 15.52 -16.85 -3.89
C LEU A 104 15.94 -18.16 -3.19
N LYS A 105 17.17 -18.18 -2.66
CA LYS A 105 17.74 -19.29 -1.91
C LYS A 105 18.24 -18.80 -0.57
N PHE A 106 18.00 -19.60 0.46
CA PHE A 106 18.53 -19.36 1.80
C PHE A 106 19.85 -20.13 1.97
N ASP A 107 20.83 -19.50 2.60
CA ASP A 107 21.88 -20.24 3.30
C ASP A 107 21.32 -20.89 4.59
N ASP A 108 22.09 -21.77 5.23
CA ASP A 108 21.65 -22.51 6.41
C ASP A 108 21.20 -21.59 7.57
N GLN A 109 21.87 -20.45 7.76
CA GLN A 109 21.55 -19.50 8.82
C GLN A 109 20.25 -18.74 8.50
N GLN A 110 20.07 -18.31 7.25
CA GLN A 110 18.85 -17.69 6.75
C GLN A 110 17.67 -18.67 6.83
N TYR A 111 17.89 -19.95 6.50
CA TYR A 111 16.86 -20.99 6.58
C TYR A 111 16.41 -21.25 8.02
N GLN A 112 17.36 -21.39 8.96
CA GLN A 112 17.05 -21.51 10.39
C GLN A 112 16.27 -20.29 10.92
N LYS A 113 16.69 -19.08 10.54
CA LYS A 113 15.98 -17.84 10.89
C LYS A 113 14.57 -17.81 10.29
N PHE A 114 14.41 -18.24 9.03
CA PHE A 114 13.11 -18.30 8.37
C PHE A 114 12.17 -19.28 9.08
N GLN A 115 12.66 -20.49 9.42
CA GLN A 115 11.90 -21.48 10.18
C GLN A 115 11.47 -20.93 11.55
N HIS A 116 12.36 -20.24 12.27
CA HIS A 116 12.01 -19.61 13.54
C HIS A 116 10.90 -18.55 13.37
N LEU A 117 11.08 -17.58 12.46
CA LEU A 117 10.07 -16.53 12.21
C LEU A 117 8.74 -17.10 11.70
N GLN A 118 8.76 -18.19 10.94
CA GLN A 118 7.54 -18.87 10.49
C GLN A 118 6.80 -19.53 11.66
N GLN A 119 7.53 -20.16 12.59
CA GLN A 119 6.96 -20.80 13.79
C GLN A 119 6.43 -19.78 14.81
N THR A 120 7.11 -18.64 14.98
CA THR A 120 6.69 -17.55 15.88
C THR A 120 5.69 -16.57 15.25
N GLN A 121 5.30 -16.77 13.98
CA GLN A 121 4.44 -15.88 13.19
C GLN A 121 4.99 -14.44 13.05
N GLN A 122 6.32 -14.30 13.01
CA GLN A 122 7.07 -13.05 12.90
C GLN A 122 7.67 -12.81 11.50
N LEU A 123 7.18 -13.51 10.47
CA LEU A 123 7.44 -13.13 9.08
C LEU A 123 6.80 -11.75 8.80
N ARG A 124 7.40 -10.97 7.89
CA ARG A 124 6.90 -9.62 7.58
C ARG A 124 5.54 -9.70 6.88
N GLY A 125 4.68 -8.73 7.20
CA GLY A 125 3.45 -8.48 6.47
C GLY A 125 3.71 -7.82 5.13
N ASN A 126 2.64 -7.45 4.43
CA ASN A 126 2.69 -6.96 3.06
C ASN A 126 1.81 -5.73 2.89
N LEU A 127 2.14 -4.89 1.90
CA LEU A 127 1.22 -3.89 1.39
C LEU A 127 0.34 -4.53 0.31
N CYS A 128 -0.95 -4.19 0.33
CA CYS A 128 -1.89 -4.61 -0.70
C CYS A 128 -2.81 -3.46 -1.14
N LEU A 129 -3.39 -3.61 -2.34
CA LEU A 129 -4.24 -2.61 -2.97
C LEU A 129 -5.66 -3.12 -3.17
N SER A 130 -6.66 -2.25 -2.95
CA SER A 130 -8.03 -2.51 -3.39
C SER A 130 -8.84 -1.26 -3.74
N SER A 131 -10.00 -1.51 -4.34
CA SER A 131 -11.13 -0.58 -4.37
C SER A 131 -11.72 -0.37 -2.97
N CYS A 132 -12.38 0.77 -2.74
CA CYS A 132 -13.04 1.08 -1.46
C CYS A 132 -13.85 -0.09 -0.86
N PRO A 133 -13.61 -0.46 0.42
CA PRO A 133 -14.48 -1.34 1.20
C PRO A 133 -15.93 -0.85 1.19
N GLY A 134 -16.91 -1.77 1.24
CA GLY A 134 -18.34 -1.44 1.31
C GLY A 134 -18.92 -0.72 0.10
N LYS A 135 -18.16 -0.58 -0.99
CA LYS A 135 -18.50 0.25 -2.15
C LYS A 135 -19.87 -0.06 -2.77
N LYS A 136 -20.68 0.98 -2.88
CA LYS A 136 -21.98 1.02 -3.55
C LYS A 136 -21.90 1.99 -4.73
N VAL A 137 -22.08 1.52 -5.96
CA VAL A 137 -22.11 2.37 -7.17
C VAL A 137 -23.04 1.79 -8.24
N ARG A 138 -23.66 2.68 -9.03
CA ARG A 138 -24.54 2.32 -10.17
C ARG A 138 -25.75 1.47 -9.73
N LEU A 139 -26.32 1.76 -8.56
CA LEU A 139 -27.47 1.02 -8.02
C LEU A 139 -28.76 1.22 -8.83
N SER A 140 -28.90 2.36 -9.52
CA SER A 140 -30.01 2.67 -10.42
C SER A 140 -29.91 2.02 -11.82
N GLY A 141 -28.89 1.19 -12.06
CA GLY A 141 -28.73 0.42 -13.31
C GLY A 141 -27.33 0.53 -13.94
N PRO A 142 -27.04 -0.27 -14.98
CA PRO A 142 -25.72 -0.28 -15.62
C PRO A 142 -25.41 1.05 -16.32
N VAL A 143 -24.22 1.62 -16.06
CA VAL A 143 -23.75 2.85 -16.72
C VAL A 143 -22.56 2.51 -17.61
N ARG A 144 -22.64 2.85 -18.91
CA ARG A 144 -21.61 2.55 -19.93
C ARG A 144 -21.15 1.08 -19.89
N GLY A 145 -22.11 0.14 -19.82
CA GLY A 145 -21.85 -1.31 -19.77
C GLY A 145 -21.26 -1.83 -18.44
N ARG A 146 -20.94 -0.98 -17.47
CA ARG A 146 -20.37 -1.39 -16.17
C ARG A 146 -21.48 -1.81 -15.19
N ALA A 147 -21.40 -3.04 -14.68
CA ALA A 147 -22.38 -3.61 -13.75
C ALA A 147 -22.50 -2.84 -12.42
N ALA A 148 -23.68 -2.88 -11.78
CA ALA A 148 -23.89 -2.35 -10.43
C ALA A 148 -22.97 -3.03 -9.41
N ILE A 149 -22.55 -2.29 -8.38
CA ILE A 149 -21.81 -2.83 -7.22
C ILE A 149 -22.57 -2.41 -5.96
N ASN A 150 -22.87 -3.37 -5.10
CA ASN A 150 -23.50 -3.17 -3.81
C ASN A 150 -22.78 -4.08 -2.79
N ARG A 151 -21.53 -3.75 -2.47
CA ARG A 151 -20.80 -4.46 -1.42
C ARG A 151 -21.27 -4.01 -0.04
N ASP A 152 -21.05 -4.88 0.93
CA ASP A 152 -21.25 -4.59 2.34
C ASP A 152 -19.90 -4.27 3.00
N LEU A 153 -19.92 -3.35 3.96
CA LEU A 153 -18.70 -2.83 4.56
C LEU A 153 -18.11 -3.83 5.55
N ASP A 154 -18.93 -4.31 6.47
CA ASP A 154 -18.54 -5.25 7.52
C ASP A 154 -18.11 -6.60 6.90
N GLN A 155 -18.78 -7.08 5.84
CA GLN A 155 -18.29 -8.26 5.09
C GLN A 155 -16.95 -8.02 4.36
N ASP A 156 -16.71 -6.82 3.83
CA ASP A 156 -15.43 -6.50 3.20
C ASP A 156 -14.30 -6.41 4.25
N PHE A 157 -14.56 -5.88 5.45
CA PHE A 157 -13.61 -5.83 6.56
C PHE A 157 -13.37 -7.19 7.22
N GLU A 158 -14.40 -8.00 7.47
CA GLU A 158 -14.25 -9.37 7.95
C GLU A 158 -13.34 -10.19 7.02
N ARG A 159 -13.56 -10.05 5.70
CA ARG A 159 -12.70 -10.67 4.69
C ARG A 159 -11.26 -10.16 4.75
N MET A 160 -11.03 -8.86 4.97
CA MET A 160 -9.69 -8.30 5.12
C MET A 160 -8.99 -8.79 6.39
N LYS A 161 -9.70 -8.87 7.51
CA LYS A 161 -9.22 -9.42 8.78
C LYS A 161 -8.79 -10.88 8.61
N GLY A 162 -9.57 -11.68 7.87
CA GLY A 162 -9.22 -13.05 7.47
C GLY A 162 -7.95 -13.18 6.60
N TYR A 163 -7.42 -12.08 6.06
CA TYR A 163 -6.10 -12.03 5.40
C TYR A 163 -5.02 -11.36 6.26
N GLY A 164 -5.25 -11.19 7.57
CA GLY A 164 -4.29 -10.56 8.49
C GLY A 164 -4.07 -9.07 8.24
N ILE A 165 -5.02 -8.39 7.58
CA ILE A 165 -4.95 -6.94 7.37
C ILE A 165 -5.44 -6.25 8.64
N THR A 166 -4.58 -5.45 9.27
CA THR A 166 -4.88 -4.72 10.53
C THR A 166 -4.83 -3.20 10.38
N MET A 167 -4.43 -2.69 9.21
CA MET A 167 -4.38 -1.26 8.92
C MET A 167 -4.87 -0.93 7.50
N LEU A 168 -5.60 0.17 7.40
CA LEU A 168 -6.17 0.71 6.17
C LEU A 168 -5.54 2.08 5.87
N VAL A 169 -5.03 2.29 4.66
CA VAL A 169 -4.66 3.62 4.16
C VAL A 169 -5.78 4.12 3.25
N CYS A 170 -6.57 5.05 3.76
CA CYS A 170 -7.78 5.54 3.11
C CYS A 170 -7.48 6.83 2.33
N CYS A 171 -7.35 6.70 1.00
CA CYS A 171 -6.99 7.80 0.10
C CYS A 171 -8.20 8.65 -0.37
N LEU A 172 -9.31 8.63 0.37
CA LEU A 172 -10.59 9.25 0.01
C LEU A 172 -10.97 10.34 1.00
N ASP A 173 -11.54 11.46 0.55
CA ASP A 173 -12.23 12.38 1.44
C ASP A 173 -13.61 11.85 1.87
N ASP A 174 -14.24 12.53 2.83
CA ASP A 174 -15.53 12.12 3.41
C ASP A 174 -16.67 12.19 2.40
N THR A 175 -16.61 13.13 1.45
CA THR A 175 -17.62 13.31 0.39
C THR A 175 -17.60 12.12 -0.58
N GLU A 176 -16.42 11.66 -0.96
CA GLU A 176 -16.29 10.48 -1.83
C GLU A 176 -16.62 9.18 -1.08
N LEU A 177 -16.33 9.09 0.23
CA LEU A 177 -16.77 7.97 1.08
C LEU A 177 -18.30 7.88 1.19
N GLU A 178 -18.98 9.00 1.46
CA GLU A 178 -20.44 9.14 1.46
C GLU A 178 -21.03 8.75 0.10
N PHE A 179 -20.50 9.30 -1.00
CA PHE A 179 -20.93 8.98 -2.37
C PHE A 179 -20.78 7.48 -2.71
N LEU A 180 -19.80 6.79 -2.12
CA LEU A 180 -19.60 5.34 -2.29
C LEU A 180 -20.41 4.49 -1.30
N GLY A 181 -21.27 5.09 -0.47
CA GLY A 181 -22.16 4.40 0.48
C GLY A 181 -21.44 3.85 1.71
N ALA A 182 -20.27 4.41 2.05
CA ALA A 182 -19.46 4.04 3.20
C ALA A 182 -18.99 5.33 3.94
N PRO A 183 -19.92 6.18 4.43
CA PRO A 183 -19.61 7.48 5.02
C PRO A 183 -18.70 7.38 6.24
N TRP A 184 -17.89 8.41 6.49
CA TRP A 184 -16.79 8.35 7.46
C TRP A 184 -17.19 7.79 8.85
N PRO A 185 -18.26 8.26 9.51
CA PRO A 185 -18.65 7.73 10.83
C PRO A 185 -19.03 6.23 10.82
N LYS A 186 -19.55 5.73 9.69
CA LYS A 186 -19.79 4.29 9.51
C LYS A 186 -18.48 3.55 9.24
N TYR A 187 -17.61 4.13 8.40
CA TYR A 187 -16.34 3.55 8.02
C TYR A 187 -15.43 3.33 9.23
N GLU A 188 -15.24 4.38 10.04
CA GLU A 188 -14.43 4.36 11.25
C GLU A 188 -14.97 3.38 12.30
N LYS A 189 -16.27 3.42 12.57
CA LYS A 189 -16.93 2.50 13.50
C LYS A 189 -16.76 1.04 13.09
N ALA A 190 -16.92 0.72 11.81
CA ALA A 190 -16.76 -0.64 11.31
C ALA A 190 -15.28 -1.08 11.37
N ALA A 191 -14.32 -0.21 11.05
CA ALA A 191 -12.90 -0.53 11.15
C ALA A 191 -12.50 -0.84 12.61
N LEU A 192 -12.96 -0.01 13.56
CA LEU A 192 -12.77 -0.25 14.99
C LEU A 192 -13.37 -1.59 15.43
N ALA A 193 -14.59 -1.92 15.00
CA ALA A 193 -15.25 -3.19 15.30
C ALA A 193 -14.52 -4.42 14.72
N HIS A 194 -13.69 -4.23 13.70
CA HIS A 194 -12.86 -5.27 13.09
C HIS A 194 -11.38 -5.24 13.53
N ASP A 195 -11.01 -4.44 14.54
CA ASP A 195 -9.63 -4.23 15.02
C ASP A 195 -8.68 -3.63 13.96
N MET A 196 -9.19 -2.75 13.09
CA MET A 196 -8.43 -2.11 12.02
C MET A 196 -8.09 -0.65 12.32
N LYS A 197 -6.80 -0.33 12.27
CA LYS A 197 -6.28 1.05 12.31
C LYS A 197 -6.54 1.74 10.97
N ILE A 198 -6.75 3.06 10.97
CA ILE A 198 -6.89 3.85 9.74
C ILE A 198 -5.85 4.97 9.69
N ILE A 199 -5.14 5.07 8.57
CA ILE A 199 -4.42 6.29 8.15
C ILE A 199 -5.29 7.02 7.13
N ARG A 200 -5.65 8.28 7.41
CA ARG A 200 -6.31 9.16 6.45
C ARG A 200 -5.25 9.83 5.58
N LEU A 201 -5.37 9.71 4.26
CA LEU A 201 -4.55 10.43 3.28
C LEU A 201 -5.43 10.96 2.14
N PRO A 202 -6.41 11.83 2.45
CA PRO A 202 -7.45 12.24 1.50
C PRO A 202 -6.85 13.02 0.33
N MET A 203 -7.08 12.52 -0.88
CA MET A 203 -6.65 13.13 -2.14
C MET A 203 -7.85 13.25 -3.08
N ILE A 204 -7.96 14.34 -3.84
CA ILE A 204 -8.98 14.48 -4.89
C ILE A 204 -8.82 13.42 -6.01
N GLU A 205 -9.89 13.09 -6.74
CA GLU A 205 -9.82 12.14 -7.86
C GLU A 205 -8.78 12.60 -8.91
N GLY A 206 -7.81 11.74 -9.23
CA GLY A 206 -6.67 12.06 -10.11
C GLY A 206 -5.49 12.82 -9.46
N GLY A 207 -5.65 13.31 -8.23
CA GLY A 207 -4.63 14.07 -7.50
C GLY A 207 -3.59 13.24 -6.75
N CYS A 208 -2.80 13.95 -5.94
CA CYS A 208 -1.66 13.48 -5.13
C CYS A 208 -1.76 14.03 -3.68
N PRO A 209 -0.98 13.54 -2.71
CA PRO A 209 -0.86 14.13 -1.38
C PRO A 209 -0.32 15.56 -1.43
N LYS A 210 -0.48 16.34 -0.35
CA LYS A 210 -0.11 17.77 -0.35
C LYS A 210 1.38 18.00 -0.32
N THR A 211 2.10 17.20 0.47
CA THR A 211 3.55 17.32 0.69
C THR A 211 4.22 15.96 0.60
N LEU A 212 5.55 15.92 0.52
CA LEU A 212 6.31 14.66 0.52
C LEU A 212 6.39 14.09 1.95
N SER A 213 6.55 14.98 2.95
CA SER A 213 6.58 14.60 4.36
C SER A 213 5.27 13.93 4.83
N GLU A 214 4.10 14.35 4.32
CA GLU A 214 2.79 13.75 4.65
C GLU A 214 2.72 12.26 4.24
N VAL A 215 3.10 11.94 2.99
CA VAL A 215 3.10 10.54 2.53
C VAL A 215 4.21 9.74 3.20
N ARG A 216 5.37 10.33 3.45
CA ARG A 216 6.49 9.69 4.16
C ARG A 216 6.10 9.32 5.60
N LYS A 217 5.41 10.20 6.33
CA LYS A 217 4.85 9.92 7.67
C LYS A 217 3.90 8.72 7.65
N ALA A 218 3.06 8.60 6.62
CA ALA A 218 2.18 7.45 6.44
C ALA A 218 2.96 6.16 6.09
N VAL A 219 3.94 6.22 5.17
CA VAL A 219 4.80 5.09 4.80
C VAL A 219 5.57 4.52 6.00
N LEU A 220 6.12 5.38 6.87
CA LEU A 220 6.84 4.94 8.07
C LEU A 220 5.93 4.22 9.08
N GLN A 221 4.67 4.68 9.24
CA GLN A 221 3.68 3.97 10.07
C GLN A 221 3.29 2.62 9.46
N VAL A 222 3.06 2.55 8.15
CA VAL A 222 2.80 1.30 7.43
C VAL A 222 3.95 0.31 7.55
N ASN A 223 5.20 0.80 7.46
CA ASN A 223 6.40 -0.01 7.67
C ASN A 223 6.42 -0.64 9.07
N LYS A 224 6.06 0.11 10.12
CA LYS A 224 6.00 -0.41 11.50
C LYS A 224 5.03 -1.58 11.63
N GLU A 225 3.85 -1.51 11.03
CA GLU A 225 2.89 -2.64 11.02
C GLU A 225 3.42 -3.83 10.21
N ILE A 226 3.99 -3.57 9.02
CA ILE A 226 4.57 -4.61 8.15
C ILE A 226 5.73 -5.36 8.81
N TYR A 227 6.63 -4.66 9.51
CA TYR A 227 7.72 -5.31 10.25
C TYR A 227 7.25 -6.12 11.46
N ASN A 228 6.06 -5.82 12.00
CA ASN A 228 5.41 -6.61 13.05
C ASN A 228 4.59 -7.80 12.52
N GLY A 229 4.62 -8.07 11.21
CA GLY A 229 3.90 -9.18 10.57
C GLY A 229 2.47 -8.85 10.13
N HIS A 230 2.01 -7.62 10.30
CA HIS A 230 0.66 -7.22 9.91
C HIS A 230 0.58 -6.81 8.44
N ASN A 231 -0.50 -7.19 7.76
CA ASN A 231 -0.78 -6.72 6.40
C ASN A 231 -1.48 -5.35 6.44
N VAL A 232 -1.21 -4.53 5.43
CA VAL A 232 -1.78 -3.19 5.29
C VAL A 232 -2.46 -3.06 3.93
N LEU A 233 -3.65 -2.49 3.89
CA LEU A 233 -4.40 -2.27 2.65
C LEU A 233 -4.56 -0.79 2.35
N ALA A 234 -3.97 -0.33 1.24
CA ALA A 234 -4.22 0.99 0.69
C ALA A 234 -5.37 0.96 -0.31
N HIS A 235 -6.30 1.91 -0.22
CA HIS A 235 -7.43 2.00 -1.14
C HIS A 235 -7.78 3.44 -1.53
N CYS A 236 -8.34 3.56 -2.73
CA CYS A 236 -9.13 4.72 -3.14
C CYS A 236 -10.45 4.20 -3.72
N ARG A 237 -11.11 4.94 -4.61
CA ARG A 237 -12.35 4.48 -5.27
C ARG A 237 -12.12 3.25 -6.14
N GLY A 238 -11.03 3.22 -6.91
CA GLY A 238 -10.64 2.10 -7.77
C GLY A 238 -9.51 1.25 -7.21
N GLY A 239 -8.64 1.82 -6.37
CA GLY A 239 -7.36 1.23 -5.99
C GLY A 239 -6.37 1.17 -7.16
N VAL A 240 -6.27 2.24 -7.98
CA VAL A 240 -5.47 2.25 -9.22
C VAL A 240 -4.53 3.47 -9.27
N GLY A 241 -5.06 4.70 -9.26
CA GLY A 241 -4.28 5.95 -9.17
C GLY A 241 -3.82 6.24 -7.75
N ARG A 242 -4.56 7.06 -6.98
CA ARG A 242 -4.21 7.50 -5.60
C ARG A 242 -3.63 6.43 -4.67
N ALA A 243 -4.22 5.23 -4.62
CA ALA A 243 -3.70 4.14 -3.80
C ALA A 243 -2.43 3.50 -4.39
N GLY A 244 -2.35 3.42 -5.73
CA GLY A 244 -1.13 3.02 -6.43
C GLY A 244 0.01 4.02 -6.23
N LEU A 245 -0.30 5.33 -6.20
CA LEU A 245 0.67 6.38 -5.87
C LEU A 245 1.25 6.18 -4.46
N PHE A 246 0.41 5.95 -3.45
CA PHE A 246 0.87 5.61 -2.10
C PHE A 246 1.75 4.36 -2.09
N ALA A 247 1.31 3.28 -2.75
CA ALA A 247 2.09 2.05 -2.83
C ALA A 247 3.41 2.21 -3.63
N GLY A 248 3.46 3.13 -4.59
CA GLY A 248 4.70 3.50 -5.29
C GLY A 248 5.68 4.24 -4.39
N CYS A 249 5.20 5.19 -3.58
CA CYS A 249 6.03 5.85 -2.56
C CYS A 249 6.56 4.83 -1.53
N TRP A 250 5.73 3.86 -1.12
CA TRP A 250 6.12 2.77 -0.23
C TRP A 250 7.18 1.82 -0.86
N LEU A 251 7.02 1.46 -2.14
CA LEU A 251 8.00 0.66 -2.88
C LEU A 251 9.36 1.35 -2.99
N LEU A 252 9.36 2.66 -3.25
CA LEU A 252 10.56 3.50 -3.34
C LEU A 252 11.23 3.64 -1.96
N GLU A 253 10.50 4.06 -0.92
CA GLU A 253 11.06 4.30 0.43
C GLU A 253 11.72 3.05 1.02
N ASN A 254 11.16 1.86 0.74
CA ASN A 254 11.71 0.58 1.20
C ASN A 254 12.78 0.01 0.26
N LEU A 255 13.20 0.76 -0.77
CA LEU A 255 14.18 0.34 -1.80
C LEU A 255 13.82 -0.99 -2.49
N LEU A 256 12.53 -1.31 -2.56
CA LEU A 256 12.01 -2.49 -3.26
C LEU A 256 11.99 -2.27 -4.79
N CYS A 257 11.98 -1.01 -5.24
CA CYS A 257 12.20 -0.62 -6.62
C CYS A 257 13.19 0.56 -6.66
N ARG A 258 14.13 0.56 -7.61
CA ARG A 258 15.17 1.61 -7.73
C ARG A 258 14.84 2.76 -8.70
N SER A 259 13.77 2.67 -9.48
CA SER A 259 13.29 3.76 -10.34
C SER A 259 11.77 3.85 -10.37
N VAL A 260 11.23 4.99 -10.84
CA VAL A 260 9.78 5.18 -10.97
C VAL A 260 9.24 4.30 -12.09
N GLU A 261 9.99 4.14 -13.18
CA GLU A 261 9.65 3.23 -14.28
C GLU A 261 9.31 1.81 -13.76
N ARG A 262 10.25 1.22 -13.01
CA ARG A 262 10.12 -0.13 -12.43
C ARG A 262 9.00 -0.19 -11.38
N THR A 263 8.87 0.86 -10.56
CA THR A 263 7.79 1.01 -9.59
C THR A 263 6.40 0.98 -10.27
N VAL A 264 6.23 1.75 -11.35
CA VAL A 264 4.97 1.80 -12.11
C VAL A 264 4.70 0.45 -12.79
N TYR A 265 5.73 -0.22 -13.31
CA TYR A 265 5.60 -1.57 -13.86
C TYR A 265 5.10 -2.57 -12.81
N ILE A 266 5.71 -2.63 -11.62
CA ILE A 266 5.21 -3.45 -10.49
C ILE A 266 3.74 -3.14 -10.21
N LEU A 267 3.38 -1.86 -10.03
CA LEU A 267 1.99 -1.49 -9.74
C LEU A 267 1.03 -1.93 -10.85
N ARG A 268 1.47 -1.91 -12.11
CA ARG A 268 0.66 -2.33 -13.26
C ARG A 268 0.42 -3.83 -13.29
N GLU A 269 1.46 -4.62 -13.11
CA GLU A 269 1.37 -6.08 -13.01
C GLU A 269 0.57 -6.55 -11.80
N ARG A 270 0.81 -5.96 -10.62
CA ARG A 270 0.19 -6.41 -9.36
C ARG A 270 -1.28 -5.98 -9.23
N ARG A 271 -1.71 -4.91 -9.92
CA ARG A 271 -3.04 -4.31 -9.71
C ARG A 271 -3.84 -4.02 -10.97
N SER A 272 -3.29 -3.30 -11.94
CA SER A 272 -3.97 -2.95 -13.20
C SER A 272 -3.01 -2.21 -14.12
N SER A 273 -3.00 -2.53 -15.42
CA SER A 273 -2.24 -1.78 -16.46
C SER A 273 -2.47 -0.26 -16.50
N LYS A 274 -3.53 0.25 -15.86
CA LYS A 274 -3.84 1.68 -15.70
C LYS A 274 -3.27 2.31 -14.41
N ALA A 275 -2.53 1.56 -13.59
CA ALA A 275 -1.97 2.07 -12.34
C ALA A 275 -1.03 3.25 -12.60
N ILE A 276 -1.10 4.24 -11.70
CA ILE A 276 -0.67 5.63 -11.94
C ILE A 276 -1.48 6.21 -13.11
N GLU A 277 -2.61 6.84 -12.77
CA GLU A 277 -3.67 7.24 -13.71
C GLU A 277 -3.43 8.61 -14.35
N THR A 278 -2.61 9.48 -13.73
CA THR A 278 -2.39 10.86 -14.19
C THR A 278 -0.92 11.24 -14.27
N TYR A 279 -0.61 12.22 -15.11
CA TYR A 279 0.71 12.86 -15.20
C TYR A 279 1.20 13.35 -13.82
N ALA A 280 0.33 14.00 -13.04
CA ALA A 280 0.67 14.50 -11.70
C ALA A 280 1.10 13.39 -10.74
N GLN A 281 0.50 12.20 -10.83
CA GLN A 281 0.88 11.04 -10.02
C GLN A 281 2.25 10.48 -10.44
N ALA A 282 2.56 10.48 -11.75
CA ALA A 282 3.89 10.10 -12.22
C ALA A 282 4.96 11.12 -11.78
N GLU A 283 4.72 12.42 -11.98
CA GLU A 283 5.64 13.49 -11.53
C GLU A 283 5.86 13.44 -10.01
N TYR A 284 4.82 13.17 -9.22
CA TYR A 284 4.94 13.04 -7.77
C TYR A 284 5.87 11.87 -7.37
N LEU A 285 5.79 10.71 -8.02
CA LEU A 285 6.72 9.60 -7.76
C LEU A 285 8.16 9.97 -8.12
N ILE A 286 8.36 10.75 -9.20
CA ILE A 286 9.69 11.23 -9.60
C ILE A 286 10.25 12.17 -8.53
N ARG A 287 9.46 13.15 -8.07
CA ARG A 287 9.83 14.05 -6.98
C ARG A 287 10.12 13.30 -5.68
N TYR A 288 9.33 12.28 -5.35
CA TYR A 288 9.55 11.41 -4.19
C TYR A 288 10.87 10.63 -4.29
N ALA A 289 11.15 9.99 -5.44
CA ALA A 289 12.40 9.27 -5.67
C ALA A 289 13.64 10.20 -5.62
N MET A 290 13.52 11.43 -6.11
CA MET A 290 14.56 12.46 -6.03
C MET A 290 14.84 12.89 -4.59
N ALA A 291 13.79 13.16 -3.80
CA ALA A 291 13.93 13.53 -2.39
C ALA A 291 14.50 12.39 -1.54
N LEU A 292 14.05 11.14 -1.78
CA LEU A 292 14.62 9.93 -1.17
C LEU A 292 16.11 9.78 -1.48
N ASN A 293 16.50 9.89 -2.76
CA ASN A 293 17.91 9.79 -3.15
C ASN A 293 18.76 10.90 -2.51
N HIS A 294 18.25 12.13 -2.44
CA HIS A 294 18.91 13.21 -1.70
C HIS A 294 19.09 12.88 -0.21
N ARG A 295 18.05 12.38 0.48
CA ARG A 295 18.13 11.92 1.88
C ARG A 295 19.16 10.81 2.09
N LEU A 296 19.32 9.92 1.13
CA LEU A 296 20.27 8.81 1.18
C LEU A 296 21.70 9.20 0.73
N GLY A 297 21.92 10.44 0.30
CA GLY A 297 23.20 10.86 -0.31
C GLY A 297 23.52 10.16 -1.63
N LEU A 298 22.50 9.63 -2.31
CA LEU A 298 22.63 8.90 -3.58
C LEU A 298 22.39 9.85 -4.76
N PRO A 299 23.13 9.70 -5.87
CA PRO A 299 22.83 10.42 -7.09
C PRO A 299 21.52 9.90 -7.69
N PHE A 300 20.53 10.78 -7.88
CA PHE A 300 19.36 10.44 -8.69
C PHE A 300 19.81 10.16 -10.12
N ARG A 301 19.51 8.96 -10.63
CA ARG A 301 19.74 8.56 -12.01
C ARG A 301 18.38 8.34 -12.65
N ALA A 302 17.99 9.24 -13.54
CA ALA A 302 16.84 9.02 -14.41
C ALA A 302 17.03 7.74 -15.23
N THR A 303 15.97 6.96 -15.42
CA THR A 303 16.05 5.73 -16.19
C THR A 303 16.23 6.09 -17.67
N THR A 304 17.27 5.55 -18.28
CA THR A 304 17.53 5.74 -19.71
C THR A 304 16.75 4.70 -20.49
N THR A 305 15.51 5.02 -20.88
CA THR A 305 14.91 4.32 -22.03
C THR A 305 15.84 4.49 -23.22
N THR A 306 16.24 3.41 -23.86
CA THR A 306 17.03 3.44 -25.11
C THR A 306 16.33 4.18 -26.23
N ASP A 307 15.01 4.37 -26.11
CA ASP A 307 14.14 5.04 -27.07
C ASP A 307 13.76 6.47 -26.64
N LEU A 308 14.77 7.32 -26.40
CA LEU A 308 14.58 8.79 -26.26
C LEU A 308 14.23 9.48 -27.60
N SER A 309 13.66 8.73 -28.55
CA SER A 309 13.18 9.28 -29.83
C SER A 309 12.05 10.28 -29.59
N ARG A 310 11.78 11.13 -30.60
CA ARG A 310 10.95 12.33 -30.39
C ARG A 310 9.46 12.02 -30.21
N ASP A 311 9.00 10.85 -30.67
CA ASP A 311 7.59 10.51 -30.85
C ASP A 311 7.05 9.48 -29.85
N ILE A 312 7.52 9.51 -28.59
CA ILE A 312 6.96 8.68 -27.51
C ILE A 312 5.50 9.08 -27.21
N PRO A 313 4.52 8.16 -27.28
CA PRO A 313 3.14 8.45 -26.89
C PRO A 313 3.01 8.83 -25.41
N PHE A 314 2.34 9.96 -25.14
CA PHE A 314 2.02 10.41 -23.78
C PHE A 314 1.15 9.37 -23.04
N GLU A 315 0.06 8.94 -23.67
CA GLU A 315 -0.80 7.87 -23.14
C GLU A 315 -0.37 6.50 -23.66
N SER A 316 -0.47 5.49 -22.80
CA SER A 316 -0.58 4.09 -23.22
C SER A 316 -1.94 3.83 -23.87
N GLU A 317 -2.10 2.68 -24.55
CA GLU A 317 -3.40 2.16 -25.03
C GLU A 317 -4.50 2.14 -23.94
N SER A 318 -4.10 2.16 -22.67
CA SER A 318 -4.98 2.16 -21.52
C SER A 318 -5.42 3.56 -21.07
N GLY A 319 -4.96 4.66 -21.68
CA GLY A 319 -5.30 6.03 -21.29
C GLY A 319 -4.64 6.49 -19.97
N SER A 320 -3.54 5.86 -19.58
CA SER A 320 -2.66 6.27 -18.47
C SER A 320 -1.26 6.57 -19.03
N PRO A 321 -0.42 7.40 -18.36
CA PRO A 321 0.92 7.75 -18.84
C PRO A 321 1.73 6.51 -19.26
N SER A 322 2.32 6.52 -20.46
CA SER A 322 3.09 5.38 -20.96
C SER A 322 4.39 5.18 -20.16
N ILE A 323 4.89 3.94 -20.06
CA ILE A 323 6.14 3.66 -19.34
C ILE A 323 7.33 4.45 -19.95
N PRO A 324 7.53 4.49 -21.29
CA PRO A 324 8.61 5.29 -21.87
C PRO A 324 8.43 6.79 -21.67
N PHE A 325 7.18 7.29 -21.63
CA PHE A 325 6.92 8.68 -21.30
C PHE A 325 7.30 9.02 -19.84
N ILE A 326 7.02 8.13 -18.88
CA ILE A 326 7.44 8.32 -17.48
C ILE A 326 8.97 8.39 -17.35
N ALA A 327 9.72 7.50 -18.02
CA ALA A 327 11.19 7.57 -18.04
C ALA A 327 11.71 8.85 -18.71
N LYS A 328 11.05 9.32 -19.79
CA LYS A 328 11.33 10.64 -20.38
C LYS A 328 11.08 11.78 -19.39
N LEU A 329 10.05 11.69 -18.53
CA LEU A 329 9.82 12.67 -17.46
C LEU A 329 10.90 12.65 -16.36
N GLU A 330 11.43 11.49 -15.98
CA GLU A 330 12.54 11.41 -15.02
C GLU A 330 13.76 12.25 -15.47
N ASN A 331 13.92 12.46 -16.78
CA ASN A 331 14.97 13.29 -17.38
C ASN A 331 14.62 14.79 -17.53
N LEU A 332 13.36 15.18 -17.28
CA LEU A 332 12.84 16.54 -17.52
C LEU A 332 12.38 17.25 -16.23
N VAL A 333 11.98 16.50 -15.20
CA VAL A 333 11.54 17.07 -13.92
C VAL A 333 12.74 17.67 -13.20
N LEU A 334 12.72 18.99 -12.97
CA LEU A 334 13.68 19.66 -12.10
C LEU A 334 13.23 19.54 -10.64
N VAL A 335 14.19 19.24 -9.75
CA VAL A 335 13.93 19.26 -8.31
C VAL A 335 13.84 20.72 -7.85
N ASP A 336 12.74 21.06 -7.19
CA ASP A 336 12.66 22.29 -6.41
C ASP A 336 13.40 22.06 -5.07
N PRO A 337 14.42 22.86 -4.71
CA PRO A 337 15.07 22.76 -3.41
C PRO A 337 14.09 22.86 -2.23
N ALA A 338 12.97 23.57 -2.37
CA ALA A 338 11.94 23.66 -1.33
C ALA A 338 11.23 22.31 -1.08
N LEU A 339 11.05 21.47 -2.11
CA LEU A 339 10.48 20.12 -1.95
C LEU A 339 11.43 19.17 -1.21
N ILE A 340 12.74 19.32 -1.41
CA ILE A 340 13.75 18.59 -0.62
C ILE A 340 13.66 19.02 0.85
N GLN A 341 13.56 20.33 1.09
CA GLN A 341 13.50 20.88 2.44
C GLN A 341 12.25 20.43 3.21
N ASP A 342 11.10 20.29 2.54
CA ASP A 342 9.86 19.72 3.10
C ASP A 342 10.04 18.24 3.55
N ASP A 343 10.60 17.38 2.69
CA ASP A 343 10.81 15.95 3.01
C ASP A 343 11.86 15.70 4.10
N LEU A 344 12.75 16.68 4.32
CA LEU A 344 13.74 16.71 5.40
C LEU A 344 13.19 17.16 6.75
N LEU A 345 11.99 17.76 6.82
CA LEU A 345 11.41 18.16 8.11
C LEU A 345 11.21 16.93 9.01
N PRO A 346 11.47 17.04 10.33
CA PRO A 346 11.19 15.97 11.27
C PRO A 346 9.72 15.51 11.16
N VAL A 347 9.53 14.19 11.06
CA VAL A 347 8.20 13.61 11.11
C VAL A 347 7.76 13.61 12.56
N ASP A 348 7.07 14.67 13.00
CA ASP A 348 6.69 14.85 14.40
C ASP A 348 5.94 13.62 14.94
N GLU A 349 6.46 13.05 16.04
CA GLU A 349 5.87 11.92 16.77
C GLU A 349 4.55 12.30 17.46
N ALA A 350 4.26 13.59 17.58
CA ALA A 350 3.14 14.14 18.33
C ALA A 350 1.85 14.32 17.51
N THR A 351 1.21 13.22 17.11
CA THR A 351 -0.23 13.20 16.76
C THR A 351 -0.95 12.04 17.44
N THR A 352 -0.82 11.98 18.77
CA THR A 352 -1.74 11.28 19.66
C THR A 352 -2.18 12.28 20.74
N LEU A 353 -3.33 12.91 20.53
CA LEU A 353 -3.99 13.71 21.56
C LEU A 353 -5.43 13.24 21.63
N ASP A 354 -5.78 12.63 22.76
CA ASP A 354 -7.13 12.23 23.12
C ASP A 354 -8.08 13.45 23.11
N GLU A 355 -9.30 13.24 22.62
CA GLU A 355 -10.43 14.05 23.09
C GLU A 355 -10.88 13.55 24.47
N ALA A 356 -11.04 14.49 25.40
CA ALA A 356 -11.18 14.19 26.82
C ALA A 356 -12.57 13.65 27.22
N LEU A 357 -12.58 12.82 28.27
CA LEU A 357 -13.74 12.65 29.16
C LEU A 357 -13.34 12.99 30.61
N PRO A 358 -14.28 13.51 31.42
CA PRO A 358 -13.92 14.39 32.53
C PRO A 358 -13.59 13.68 33.86
N SER A 359 -12.75 14.38 34.61
CA SER A 359 -12.39 14.21 36.01
C SER A 359 -13.42 13.55 36.95
N ALA A 360 -12.98 12.50 37.65
CA ALA A 360 -13.53 12.08 38.93
C ALA A 360 -12.54 12.41 40.06
N THR A 361 -12.98 13.19 41.05
CA THR A 361 -12.20 13.59 42.23
C THR A 361 -12.10 12.46 43.26
N HIS A 362 -10.90 12.13 43.76
CA HIS A 362 -10.77 11.48 45.07
C HIS A 362 -9.47 11.82 45.82
N THR A 363 -9.66 12.53 46.94
CA THR A 363 -8.98 12.42 48.25
C THR A 363 -7.51 11.98 48.33
N THR A 364 -6.69 12.91 48.81
CA THR A 364 -5.29 12.74 49.24
C THR A 364 -5.17 11.96 50.57
N THR A 365 -4.25 10.97 50.63
CA THR A 365 -3.72 10.43 51.89
C THR A 365 -2.21 10.23 51.77
N ALA A 366 -1.45 10.70 52.77
CA ALA A 366 0.01 10.81 52.74
C ALA A 366 0.74 9.57 53.29
N ALA A 367 1.99 9.38 52.86
CA ALA A 367 2.98 8.49 53.46
C ALA A 367 4.40 9.11 53.37
N PRO A 368 5.35 8.78 54.28
CA PRO A 368 6.52 9.63 54.58
C PRO A 368 7.79 9.31 53.75
N PRO A 369 8.81 10.21 53.75
CA PRO A 369 10.03 10.06 52.94
C PRO A 369 11.09 9.14 53.57
N PRO A 370 11.97 8.51 52.76
CA PRO A 370 13.07 7.68 53.25
C PRO A 370 14.30 8.49 53.70
N LEU A 371 15.11 7.85 54.56
CA LEU A 371 16.25 8.44 55.28
C LEU A 371 17.52 8.62 54.42
N GLN A 372 18.29 9.67 54.70
CA GLN A 372 19.66 9.84 54.21
C GLN A 372 20.68 9.11 55.11
N PRO A 373 21.76 8.54 54.55
CA PRO A 373 22.93 8.11 55.32
C PRO A 373 23.86 9.30 55.63
N ARG A 374 24.41 9.32 56.85
CA ARG A 374 25.46 10.27 57.27
C ARG A 374 26.85 9.78 56.85
N THR A 375 27.70 10.70 56.39
CA THR A 375 29.15 10.66 56.68
C THR A 375 29.68 12.07 56.93
N SER A 376 30.69 12.17 57.78
CA SER A 376 31.18 13.42 58.39
C SER A 376 32.61 13.74 57.98
N THR A 377 32.91 15.00 57.68
CA THR A 377 34.28 15.54 57.79
C THR A 377 34.29 17.04 58.08
N THR A 378 34.72 17.36 59.30
CA THR A 378 35.55 18.51 59.75
C THR A 378 35.65 19.82 58.96
N ALA A 379 35.59 20.94 59.69
CA ALA A 379 35.56 22.31 59.19
C ALA A 379 36.87 23.12 59.33
N ALA A 380 36.97 24.19 58.54
CA ALA A 380 37.63 25.48 58.84
C ALA A 380 36.90 26.53 57.96
N ALA A 381 36.29 27.62 58.45
CA ALA A 381 36.84 28.81 59.13
C ALA A 381 37.96 29.47 58.29
N THR A 382 37.93 30.73 57.83
CA THR A 382 37.06 31.93 58.05
C THR A 382 37.30 32.93 56.87
N ALA A 383 36.67 34.10 56.64
CA ALA A 383 35.73 34.98 57.36
C ALA A 383 35.03 36.01 56.40
N HIS A 384 34.13 36.85 56.96
CA HIS A 384 33.64 38.22 56.58
C HIS A 384 33.85 38.79 55.14
N HIS A 385 32.79 39.07 54.35
CA HIS A 385 31.85 40.25 54.34
C HIS A 385 32.42 41.57 53.76
N PRO A 386 31.62 42.48 53.13
CA PRO A 386 30.23 42.38 52.60
C PRO A 386 30.05 42.91 51.13
N ALA A 387 28.80 43.02 50.64
CA ALA A 387 28.38 43.60 49.33
C ALA A 387 27.96 45.10 49.48
N PRO A 388 27.25 45.82 48.55
CA PRO A 388 26.76 45.57 47.16
C PRO A 388 26.97 46.82 46.23
N PRO A 389 26.08 47.30 45.31
CA PRO A 389 25.30 46.71 44.19
C PRO A 389 25.53 47.40 42.78
N GLU A 390 24.69 47.02 41.79
CA GLU A 390 24.01 47.87 40.79
C GLU A 390 24.51 48.11 39.34
N LEU A 391 23.55 48.52 38.47
CA LEU A 391 23.56 48.86 37.03
C LEU A 391 23.69 47.65 36.05
N CYS A 392 22.69 47.19 35.26
CA CYS A 392 21.53 47.77 34.55
C CYS A 392 21.82 48.38 33.16
N THR A 393 20.87 48.18 32.21
CA THR A 393 20.80 48.70 30.81
C THR A 393 21.71 48.01 29.76
N ALA A 394 21.33 47.88 28.46
CA ALA A 394 20.04 48.09 27.78
C ALA A 394 19.92 47.30 26.45
N ARG A 395 18.68 47.29 25.92
CA ARG A 395 18.22 46.78 24.61
C ARG A 395 18.98 47.38 23.42
N TYR A 396 18.97 46.68 22.28
CA TYR A 396 18.64 47.30 20.99
C TYR A 396 17.82 46.36 20.09
N HIS A 397 16.87 46.93 19.34
CA HIS A 397 15.98 46.29 18.37
C HIS A 397 16.26 46.86 16.97
N SER A 398 15.70 46.22 15.93
CA SER A 398 15.55 46.70 14.53
C SER A 398 16.86 46.91 13.75
N TYR A 399 16.96 46.49 12.49
CA TYR A 399 15.93 46.53 11.43
C TYR A 399 15.48 45.17 10.91
#